data_AF-A0A286TZ71-F1
#
_entry.id   AF-A0A286TZ71-F1
#
_cell.length_a   1.000
_cell.length_b   1.000
_cell.length_c   1.000
_cell.angle_alpha   90.00
_cell.angle_beta   90.00
_cell.angle_gamma   90.00
#
_symmetry.space_group_name_H-M   'P 1'
#
loop_
_entity.id
_entity.type
_entity.pdbx_description
1 polymer ?
#
loop_
_entity_poly.entity_id
_entity_poly.type
_entity_poly.pdbx_seq_one_letter_code
_entity_poly.pdbx_strand_id
1 'polypeptide(L)' 'MKKIIRFDRHARRRMKWRRIPEEEVKLILDKPDKTEQSIKGRINVYKTIGTRYLKVTFKEFPDEILIISVVDKS' A
#
# COMPACT_ATOMS: atom_id res chain seq x y z
N MET A 1 2.95 -8.93 -17.30
CA MET A 1 4.15 -9.09 -16.44
C MET A 1 3.79 -8.76 -15.01
N LYS A 2 4.24 -9.56 -14.04
CA LYS A 2 3.98 -9.33 -12.60
C LYS A 2 5.02 -8.31 -12.10
N LYS A 3 4.59 -7.11 -11.73
CA LYS A 3 5.49 -6.05 -11.22
C LYS A 3 6.09 -6.46 -9.88
N ILE A 4 7.36 -6.12 -9.67
CA ILE A 4 8.05 -6.37 -8.39
C ILE A 4 7.54 -5.37 -7.35
N ILE A 5 7.07 -5.85 -6.20
CA ILE A 5 6.66 -4.97 -5.09
C ILE A 5 7.85 -4.73 -4.18
N ARG A 6 8.21 -3.46 -3.98
CA ARG A 6 9.27 -3.03 -3.06
C ARG A 6 8.68 -2.15 -1.98
N PHE A 7 9.31 -2.15 -0.82
CA PHE A 7 8.90 -1.34 0.32
C PHE A 7 10.04 -0.43 0.70
N ASP A 8 9.77 0.87 0.81
CA ASP A 8 10.74 1.78 1.38
C ASP A 8 10.89 1.56 2.91
N ARG A 9 11.90 2.18 3.50
CA ARG A 9 12.15 2.09 4.94
C ARG A 9 10.96 2.61 5.76
N HIS A 10 10.27 3.64 5.28
CA HIS A 10 9.14 4.25 5.98
C HIS A 10 7.96 3.29 6.07
N ALA A 11 7.53 2.72 4.96
CA ALA A 11 6.50 1.70 4.84
C ALA A 11 6.83 0.49 5.72
N ARG A 12 8.05 -0.06 5.62
CA ARG A 12 8.50 -1.19 6.47
C ARG A 12 8.33 -0.90 7.95
N ARG A 13 8.72 0.30 8.41
CA ARG A 13 8.56 0.72 9.81
C ARG A 13 7.09 0.86 10.21
N ARG A 14 6.25 1.47 9.36
CA ARG A 14 4.81 1.64 9.62
C ARG A 14 4.09 0.30 9.72
N MET A 15 4.43 -0.64 8.82
CA MET A 15 3.90 -2.00 8.81
C MET A 15 4.30 -2.76 10.08
N LYS A 16 5.58 -2.72 10.46
CA LYS A 16 6.06 -3.36 11.70
C LYS A 16 5.30 -2.88 12.93
N TRP A 17 5.13 -1.57 13.09
CA TRP A 17 4.43 -0.99 14.24
C TRP A 17 2.95 -1.32 14.30
N ARG A 18 2.31 -1.49 13.14
CA ARG A 18 0.87 -1.77 13.02
C ARG A 18 0.54 -3.23 12.78
N ARG A 19 1.55 -4.11 12.85
CA ARG A 19 1.46 -5.54 12.56
C ARG A 19 0.72 -5.79 11.23
N ILE A 20 1.07 -5.04 10.19
CA ILE A 20 0.50 -5.20 8.85
C ILE A 20 1.43 -6.14 8.05
N PRO A 21 0.99 -7.36 7.71
CA PRO A 21 1.77 -8.29 6.90
C PRO A 21 1.85 -7.82 5.45
N GLU A 22 2.84 -8.29 4.69
CA GLU A 22 2.96 -7.93 3.27
C GLU A 22 1.77 -8.44 2.44
N GLU A 23 1.17 -9.55 2.86
CA GLU A 23 0.04 -10.21 2.24
C GLU A 23 -1.19 -9.30 2.22
N GLU A 24 -1.43 -8.55 3.31
CA GLU A 24 -2.48 -7.54 3.35
C GLU A 24 -2.20 -6.41 2.36
N VAL A 25 -0.95 -5.94 2.25
CA VAL A 25 -0.58 -4.90 1.27
C VAL A 25 -0.80 -5.40 -0.17
N LYS A 26 -0.41 -6.64 -0.46
CA LYS A 26 -0.62 -7.28 -1.78
C LYS A 26 -2.12 -7.39 -2.09
N LEU A 27 -2.94 -7.78 -1.11
CA LEU A 27 -4.39 -7.85 -1.26
C LEU A 27 -5.02 -6.48 -1.54
N ILE A 28 -4.56 -5.43 -0.84
CA ILE A 28 -5.03 -4.05 -1.06
C ILE A 28 -4.69 -3.57 -2.47
N LEU A 29 -3.49 -3.89 -2.97
CA LEU A 29 -3.09 -3.52 -4.35
C LEU A 29 -3.89 -4.27 -5.42
N ASP A 30 -4.19 -5.56 -5.19
CA ASP A 30 -4.90 -6.41 -6.15
C ASP A 30 -6.40 -6.05 -6.24
N LYS A 31 -7.04 -5.81 -5.10
CA LYS A 31 -8.49 -5.55 -5.01
C LYS A 31 -8.77 -4.36 -4.09
N PRO A 32 -8.41 -3.13 -4.48
CA PRO A 32 -8.71 -1.95 -3.67
C PRO A 32 -10.21 -1.67 -3.65
N ASP A 33 -10.72 -1.21 -2.50
CA ASP A 33 -12.10 -0.72 -2.40
C ASP A 33 -12.20 0.71 -2.98
N LYS A 34 -11.11 1.47 -2.89
CA LYS A 34 -10.99 2.82 -3.45
C LYS A 34 -9.57 3.07 -3.96
N THR A 35 -9.46 3.78 -5.08
CA THR A 35 -8.20 4.25 -5.64
C THR A 35 -8.27 5.76 -5.88
N GLU A 36 -7.20 6.49 -5.53
CA GLU A 36 -7.10 7.94 -5.70
C GLU A 36 -5.70 8.31 -6.20
N GLN A 37 -5.64 9.26 -7.14
CA GLN A 37 -4.37 9.92 -7.44
C GLN A 37 -3.97 10.85 -6.29
N SER A 38 -2.67 10.92 -6.03
CA SER A 38 -2.05 11.77 -5.03
C SER A 38 -0.93 12.60 -5.65
N ILE A 39 -0.29 13.42 -4.83
CA ILE A 39 0.77 14.34 -5.27
C ILE A 39 1.94 13.59 -5.91
N LYS A 40 2.59 14.23 -6.89
CA LYS A 40 3.85 13.75 -7.51
C LYS A 40 3.74 12.34 -8.13
N GLY A 41 2.59 12.03 -8.73
CA GLY A 41 2.34 10.74 -9.40
C GLY A 41 2.26 9.54 -8.45
N ARG A 42 1.91 9.79 -7.19
CA ARG A 42 1.64 8.73 -6.21
C ARG A 42 0.19 8.30 -6.31
N ILE A 43 -0.09 7.07 -5.93
CA ILE A 43 -1.44 6.50 -5.90
C ILE A 43 -1.72 6.07 -4.47
N ASN A 44 -2.91 6.41 -3.98
CA ASN A 44 -3.45 5.88 -2.74
C ASN A 44 -4.49 4.82 -3.09
N VAL A 45 -4.37 3.66 -2.48
CA VAL A 45 -5.40 2.63 -2.48
C VAL A 45 -5.85 2.35 -1.07
N TYR A 46 -7.12 2.02 -0.93
CA TYR A 46 -7.76 1.80 0.36
C TYR A 46 -8.47 0.46 0.36
N LYS A 47 -8.48 -0.20 1.52
CA LYS A 47 -9.27 -1.39 1.73
C LYS A 47 -9.70 -1.54 3.18
N THR A 48 -10.91 -2.02 3.39
CA THR A 48 -11.37 -2.50 4.68
C THR A 48 -11.05 -3.99 4.81
N ILE A 49 -10.33 -4.38 5.86
CA ILE A 49 -10.01 -5.77 6.20
C ILE A 49 -10.44 -6.00 7.65
N GLY A 50 -11.55 -6.72 7.84
CA GLY A 50 -12.20 -6.86 9.14
C GLY A 50 -12.64 -5.49 9.67
N THR A 51 -12.16 -5.11 10.85
CA THR A 51 -12.43 -3.79 11.46
C THR A 51 -11.46 -2.70 11.03
N ARG A 52 -10.44 -3.04 10.23
CA ARG A 52 -9.36 -2.12 9.88
C ARG A 52 -9.63 -1.45 8.55
N TYR A 53 -9.50 -0.12 8.49
CA TYR A 53 -9.46 0.61 7.24
C TYR A 53 -8.02 0.98 6.88
N LEU A 54 -7.46 0.31 5.89
CA LEU A 54 -6.06 0.46 5.52
C LEU A 54 -5.91 1.35 4.29
N LYS A 55 -4.88 2.21 4.29
CA LYS A 55 -4.44 2.96 3.12
C LYS A 55 -3.00 2.62 2.78
N VAL A 56 -2.75 2.26 1.53
CA VAL A 56 -1.42 2.07 0.96
C VAL A 56 -1.14 3.20 -0.03
N THR A 57 -0.03 3.90 0.16
CA THR A 57 0.47 4.90 -0.78
C THR A 57 1.66 4.32 -1.52
N PHE A 58 1.60 4.29 -2.85
CA PHE A 58 2.68 3.77 -3.69
C PHE A 58 2.96 4.66 -4.88
N LYS A 59 4.09 4.42 -5.54
CA LYS A 59 4.37 4.93 -6.88
C LYS A 59 4.64 3.75 -7.80
N GLU A 60 4.04 3.81 -8.98
CA GLU A 60 4.17 2.78 -9.98
C GLU A 60 5.24 3.16 -11.00
N PHE A 61 6.07 2.19 -11.34
CA PHE A 61 7.10 2.25 -12.38
C PHE A 61 6.80 1.16 -13.43
N PRO A 62 7.51 1.13 -14.58
CA PRO A 62 7.31 0.11 -15.59
C PRO A 62 7.40 -1.33 -15.03
N ASP A 63 8.43 -1.60 -14.23
CA ASP A 63 8.73 -2.96 -13.74
C ASP A 63 8.49 -3.17 -12.24
N GLU A 64 8.29 -2.09 -11.48
CA GLU A 64 8.13 -2.16 -10.02
C GLU A 64 7.01 -1.27 -9.48
N ILE A 65 6.50 -1.66 -8.31
CA ILE A 65 5.63 -0.86 -7.46
C ILE A 65 6.41 -0.55 -6.19
N LEU A 66 6.69 0.73 -5.93
CA LEU A 66 7.34 1.17 -4.71
C LEU A 66 6.28 1.60 -3.69
N ILE A 67 6.11 0.80 -2.64
CA ILE A 67 5.30 1.16 -1.47
C ILE A 67 6.06 2.21 -0.66
N ILE A 68 5.43 3.37 -0.51
CA ILE A 68 5.98 4.55 0.19
C ILE A 68 5.43 4.62 1.61
N SER A 69 4.15 4.30 1.82
CA SER A 69 3.56 4.33 3.16
C SER A 69 2.40 3.36 3.28
N VAL A 70 2.22 2.81 4.47
CA VAL A 70 1.08 1.98 4.85
C VAL A 70 0.53 2.53 6.16
N VAL A 71 -0.75 2.84 6.19
CA VAL A 71 -1.39 3.45 7.36
C VAL A 71 -2.72 2.76 7.66
N ASP A 72 -2.94 2.55 8.94
CA ASP A 72 -4.26 2.22 9.48
C ASP A 72 -5.01 3.53 9.72
N LYS A 73 -6.23 3.62 9.21
CA LYS A 73 -7.14 4.78 9.23
C LYS A 73 -8.37 4.55 10.11
N SER A 74 -8.41 3.41 10.80
CA SER A 74 -9.39 3.09 11.84
C SER A 74 -9.22 3.98 13.07
#